data_AF-A0A944TQJ3-F1
#
_entry.id   AF-A0A944TQJ3-F1
#
_cell.length_a   1.000
_cell.length_b   1.000
_cell.length_c   1.000
_cell.angle_alpha   90.00
_cell.angle_beta   90.00
_cell.angle_gamma   90.00
#
_symmetry.space_group_name_H-M   'P 1'
#
loop_
_entity.id
_entity.type
_entity.pdbx_description
1 polymer ?
#
loop_
_entity_poly.entity_id
_entity_poly.type
_entity_poly.pdbx_seq_one_letter_code
_entity_poly.pdbx_strand_id
1 'polypeptide(L)'
;MKKLGFIGWRGMVGSVLKERMLSEGNFEKFNTTFFSTSNAGAEAPVVINGEPLLIDAHSLNELSKMDILITCQGGSYSEKVYAPLRDSGWNG
;
A
#
# COMPACT_ATOMS: atom_id res chain seq x y z
N MET A 1 -15.19 -2.60 5.44
CA MET A 1 -13.81 -2.64 6.00
C MET A 1 -13.05 -1.45 5.46
N LYS A 2 -12.02 -0.98 6.18
CA LYS A 2 -11.19 0.15 5.73
C LYS A 2 -10.28 -0.30 4.58
N LYS A 3 -10.07 0.57 3.59
CA LYS A 3 -9.17 0.34 2.45
C LYS A 3 -7.74 0.66 2.87
N LEU A 4 -6.87 -0.35 2.85
CA LEU A 4 -5.46 -0.24 3.21
C LEU A 4 -4.60 -0.31 1.95
N GLY A 5 -3.82 0.74 1.68
CA GLY A 5 -2.76 0.69 0.69
C GLY A 5 -1.42 0.33 1.33
N PHE A 6 -0.75 -0.70 0.81
CA PHE A 6 0.56 -1.13 1.29
C PHE A 6 1.64 -0.90 0.22
N ILE A 7 2.53 0.07 0.47
CA ILE A 7 3.67 0.42 -0.38
C ILE A 7 4.99 -0.11 0.21
N GLY A 8 5.91 -0.58 -0.63
CA GLY A 8 7.25 -1.02 -0.19
C GLY A 8 7.27 -2.35 0.56
N TRP A 9 6.22 -3.16 0.42
CA TRP A 9 6.06 -4.48 1.03
C TRP A 9 7.07 -5.54 0.55
N ARG A 10 7.82 -5.29 -0.53
CA ARG A 10 8.84 -6.20 -1.09
C ARG A 10 10.23 -6.03 -0.47
N GLY A 11 10.51 -4.87 0.13
CA GLY A 11 11.79 -4.60 0.77
C GLY A 11 11.92 -5.34 2.11
N MET A 12 13.10 -5.36 2.70
CA MET A 12 13.39 -6.11 3.94
C MET A 12 12.41 -5.79 5.09
N VAL A 13 12.11 -4.51 5.34
CA VAL A 13 11.16 -4.11 6.39
C VAL A 13 9.73 -4.49 5.99
N GLY A 14 9.37 -4.24 4.72
CA GLY A 14 8.04 -4.51 4.21
C GLY A 14 7.67 -5.99 4.18
N SER A 15 8.64 -6.88 3.87
CA SER A 15 8.41 -8.32 3.84
C SER A 15 8.15 -8.86 5.25
N VAL A 16 8.94 -8.42 6.23
CA VAL A 16 8.74 -8.77 7.64
C VAL A 16 7.40 -8.24 8.14
N LEU A 17 7.04 -6.99 7.85
CA LEU A 17 5.74 -6.44 8.25
C LEU A 17 4.58 -7.23 7.64
N LYS A 18 4.65 -7.56 6.35
CA LYS A 18 3.63 -8.37 5.66
C LYS A 18 3.48 -9.75 6.31
N GLU A 19 4.59 -10.43 6.61
CA GLU A 19 4.57 -11.74 7.27
C GLU A 19 3.97 -11.67 8.67
N ARG A 20 4.33 -10.64 9.46
CA ARG A 20 3.74 -10.39 10.78
C ARG A 20 2.23 -10.16 10.69
N MET A 21 1.80 -9.27 9.79
CA MET A 21 0.38 -9.00 9.55
C MET A 21 -0.39 -10.24 9.13
N LEU A 22 0.19 -11.11 8.31
CA LEU A 22 -0.41 -12.39 7.93
C LEU A 22 -0.51 -13.34 9.14
N SER A 23 0.57 -13.48 9.91
CA SER A 23 0.61 -14.36 11.09
C SER A 23 -0.37 -13.95 12.19
N GLU A 24 -0.66 -12.65 12.28
CA GLU A 24 -1.60 -12.08 13.27
C GLU A 24 -3.02 -11.88 12.70
N GLY A 25 -3.32 -12.39 11.50
CA GLY A 25 -4.65 -12.27 10.87
C GLY A 25 -5.09 -10.82 10.62
N ASN A 26 -4.15 -9.88 10.48
CA ASN A 26 -4.48 -8.47 10.37
C ASN A 26 -5.17 -8.12 9.04
N PHE A 27 -4.82 -8.82 7.95
CA PHE A 27 -5.42 -8.60 6.62
C PHE A 27 -6.92 -8.87 6.59
N GLU A 28 -7.45 -9.70 7.51
CA GLU A 28 -8.90 -9.96 7.63
C GLU A 28 -9.70 -8.70 7.96
N LYS A 29 -9.05 -7.68 8.53
CA LYS A 29 -9.69 -6.45 9.00
C LYS A 29 -9.78 -5.37 7.92
N PHE A 30 -9.12 -5.55 6.78
CA PHE A 30 -8.93 -4.53 5.75
C PHE A 30 -9.20 -5.05 4.34
N ASN A 31 -9.58 -4.15 3.44
CA ASN A 31 -9.50 -4.40 1.99
C ASN A 31 -8.13 -3.91 1.53
N THR A 32 -7.20 -4.83 1.24
CA THR A 32 -5.79 -4.49 1.05
C THR A 32 -5.46 -4.34 -0.42
N THR A 33 -4.88 -3.20 -0.79
CA THR A 33 -4.31 -2.95 -2.12
C THR A 33 -2.79 -2.87 -2.00
N PHE A 34 -2.09 -3.74 -2.74
CA PHE A 34 -0.63 -3.69 -2.81
C PHE A 34 -0.19 -2.75 -3.92
N PHE A 35 0.68 -1.81 -3.59
CA PHE A 35 1.24 -0.88 -4.56
C PHE A 35 2.70 -1.25 -4.91
N SER A 36 3.15 -0.82 -6.08
CA SER A 36 4.51 -1.04 -6.58
C SER A 36 5.02 0.18 -7.34
N THR A 37 6.29 0.54 -7.14
CA THR A 37 6.96 1.62 -7.87
C THR A 37 7.57 1.15 -9.19
N SER A 38 7.63 -0.16 -9.44
CA SER A 38 8.37 -0.73 -10.58
C SER A 38 7.65 -1.84 -11.34
N ASN A 39 6.49 -2.31 -10.85
CA ASN A 39 5.80 -3.47 -11.43
C ASN A 39 4.28 -3.38 -11.29
N ALA A 40 3.71 -2.20 -11.55
CA ALA A 40 2.26 -2.03 -11.58
C ALA A 40 1.62 -2.91 -12.69
N GLY A 41 0.44 -3.46 -12.41
CA GLY A 41 -0.28 -4.36 -13.30
C GLY A 41 0.08 -5.85 -13.18
N ALA A 42 1.16 -6.20 -12.47
CA ALA A 42 1.48 -7.59 -12.17
C ALA A 42 0.63 -8.16 -11.03
N GLU A 43 0.69 -9.47 -10.81
CA GLU A 43 -0.04 -10.13 -9.73
C GLU A 43 0.41 -9.64 -8.34
N ALA A 44 -0.58 -9.39 -7.48
CA ALA A 44 -0.38 -9.04 -6.08
C ALA A 44 -0.27 -10.29 -5.20
N PRO A 45 0.35 -10.18 -4.00
CA PRO A 45 0.30 -11.25 -3.01
C PRO A 45 -1.12 -11.68 -2.68
N VAL A 46 -1.35 -12.98 -2.62
CA VAL A 46 -2.64 -13.54 -2.22
C VAL A 46 -2.81 -13.37 -0.71
N VAL A 47 -3.68 -12.43 -0.33
CA VAL A 47 -4.15 -12.25 1.05
C VAL A 47 -5.68 -12.20 1.04
N ILE A 48 -6.28 -12.51 2.19
CA ILE A 48 -7.73 -12.37 2.36
C ILE A 48 -8.15 -10.92 2.10
N ASN A 49 -9.23 -10.74 1.32
CA ASN A 49 -9.74 -9.43 0.89
C ASN A 49 -8.71 -8.54 0.17
N GLY A 50 -7.69 -9.15 -0.44
CA GLY A 50 -6.67 -8.45 -1.23
C GLY A 50 -7.09 -8.24 -2.69
N GLU A 51 -6.74 -7.09 -3.25
CA GLU A 51 -6.85 -6.86 -4.70
C GLU A 51 -5.86 -7.74 -5.47
N PRO A 52 -6.23 -8.28 -6.64
CA PRO A 52 -5.41 -9.28 -7.34
C PRO A 52 -4.22 -8.69 -8.11
N LEU A 53 -4.23 -7.38 -8.37
CA LEU A 53 -3.20 -6.70 -9.18
C LEU A 53 -2.49 -5.60 -8.40
N LEU A 54 -1.20 -5.44 -8.69
CA LEU A 54 -0.40 -4.35 -8.16
C LEU A 54 -0.80 -3.02 -8.79
N ILE A 55 -0.98 -2.01 -7.94
CA ILE A 55 -1.31 -0.65 -8.38
C ILE A 55 -0.04 0.22 -8.38
N ASP A 56 0.03 1.22 -9.25
CA ASP A 56 1.16 2.14 -9.30
C ASP A 56 1.24 3.00 -8.03
N ALA A 57 2.35 2.87 -7.31
CA ALA A 57 2.65 3.63 -6.09
C ALA A 57 2.84 5.14 -6.34
N HIS A 58 2.94 5.59 -7.59
CA HIS A 58 3.00 7.02 -7.92
C HIS A 58 1.64 7.60 -8.34
N SER A 59 0.60 6.78 -8.47
CA SER A 59 -0.74 7.24 -8.81
C SER A 59 -1.43 7.88 -7.62
N LEU A 60 -1.34 9.21 -7.51
CA LEU A 60 -2.02 9.98 -6.45
C LEU A 60 -3.53 9.73 -6.43
N ASN A 61 -4.15 9.50 -7.60
CA ASN A 61 -5.56 9.18 -7.72
C ASN A 61 -5.92 7.82 -7.10
N GLU A 62 -5.05 6.82 -7.22
CA GLU A 62 -5.32 5.52 -6.58
C GLU A 62 -4.99 5.56 -5.08
N LEU A 63 -3.92 6.26 -4.71
CA LEU A 63 -3.54 6.47 -3.31
C LEU A 63 -4.63 7.21 -2.53
N SER A 64 -5.24 8.25 -3.11
CA SER A 64 -6.27 9.06 -2.45
C SER A 64 -7.59 8.33 -2.21
N LYS A 65 -7.80 7.17 -2.85
CA LYS A 65 -8.96 6.29 -2.60
C LYS A 65 -8.81 5.43 -1.36
N MET A 66 -7.61 5.34 -0.78
CA MET A 66 -7.34 4.54 0.41
C MET A 66 -7.77 5.28 1.67
N ASP A 67 -8.23 4.54 2.68
CA ASP A 67 -8.51 5.08 4.01
C ASP A 67 -7.27 5.11 4.91
N ILE A 68 -6.25 4.31 4.57
CA ILE A 68 -4.99 4.15 5.30
C ILE A 68 -3.90 3.82 4.29
N LEU A 69 -2.74 4.47 4.40
CA LEU A 69 -1.53 4.10 3.66
C LEU A 69 -0.41 3.68 4.63
N ILE A 70 0.17 2.51 4.41
CA ILE A 70 1.38 2.04 5.10
C ILE A 70 2.50 1.99 4.06
N THR A 71 3.60 2.68 4.31
CA THR A 71 4.78 2.67 3.43
C THR A 71 6.03 2.20 4.15
N CYS A 72 6.73 1.25 3.53
CA CYS A 72 8.09 0.84 3.88
C CYS A 72 9.08 1.14 2.73
N GLN A 73 8.70 2.02 1.80
CA GLN A 73 9.49 2.31 0.59
C GLN A 73 10.71 3.21 0.87
N GLY A 74 10.63 4.07 1.89
CA GLY A 74 11.72 4.95 2.33
C GLY A 74 11.41 6.46 2.23
N GLY A 75 12.36 7.27 2.72
CA GLY A 75 12.23 8.73 2.82
C GLY A 75 12.03 9.41 1.47
N SER A 76 12.88 9.10 0.47
CA SER A 76 12.78 9.71 -0.86
C SER A 76 11.47 9.43 -1.60
N TYR A 77 10.77 8.34 -1.27
CA TYR A 77 9.42 8.10 -1.78
C TYR A 77 8.41 9.00 -1.07
N SER A 78 8.50 9.06 0.26
CA SER A 78 7.58 9.86 1.10
C SER A 78 7.66 11.35 0.77
N GLU A 79 8.87 11.90 0.57
CA GLU A 79 9.08 13.29 0.16
C GLU A 79 8.38 13.63 -1.16
N LYS A 80 8.37 12.70 -2.12
CA LYS A 80 7.78 12.90 -3.45
C LYS A 80 6.26 12.74 -3.46
N VAL A 81 5.71 11.89 -2.60
CA VAL A 81 4.29 11.48 -2.68
C VAL A 81 3.44 12.14 -1.59
N TYR A 82 3.97 12.35 -0.39
CA TYR A 82 3.16 12.75 0.76
C TYR A 82 2.55 14.14 0.61
N ALA A 83 3.36 15.16 0.27
CA ALA A 83 2.86 16.52 0.11
C ALA A 83 1.83 16.62 -1.04
N PRO A 84 2.11 16.13 -2.28
CA PRO A 84 1.12 16.15 -3.35
C PRO A 84 -0.17 15.38 -3.02
N LEU A 85 -0.07 14.26 -2.29
CA LEU A 85 -1.23 13.50 -1.87
C LEU A 85 -2.09 14.30 -0.87
N ARG A 86 -1.48 14.97 0.11
CA ARG A 86 -2.19 15.85 1.03
C ARG A 86 -2.85 17.03 0.31
N ASP A 87 -2.14 17.65 -0.65
CA ASP A 87 -2.65 18.75 -1.45
C ASP A 87 -3.85 18.35 -2.34
N SER A 88 -3.98 17.05 -2.66
CA SER A 88 -5.16 16.51 -3.36
C SER A 88 -6.43 16.45 -2.49
N GLY A 89 -6.34 16.78 -1.20
CA GLY A 89 -7.43 16.74 -0.23
C GLY A 89 -7.58 15.39 0.50
N TRP A 90 -6.59 14.51 0.39
CA TRP A 90 -6.61 13.21 1.07
C TRP A 90 -6.46 13.35 2.59
N ASN A 91 -7.47 12.88 3.33
CA ASN A 91 -7.63 13.11 4.77
C ASN A 91 -7.46 11.86 5.64
N GLY A 92 -6.98 10.73 5.09
CA GLY A 92 -6.86 9.49 5.86
C GLY A 92 -5.80 8.57 5.33
#